data_AF-A0A1G7NFW2-F1
#
_entry.id   AF-A0A1G7NFW2-F1
#
_cell.length_a   1.000
_cell.length_b   1.000
_cell.length_c   1.000
_cell.angle_alpha   90.00
_cell.angle_beta   90.00
_cell.angle_gamma   90.00
#
_symmetry.space_group_name_H-M   'P 1'
#
loop_
_entity.id
_entity.type
_entity.pdbx_description
1 polymer ?
#
loop_
_entity_poly.entity_id
_entity_poly.type
_entity_poly.pdbx_seq_one_letter_code
_entity_poly.pdbx_strand_id
1 'polypeptide(L)'
;MQSLGRGAAGRVGACRKKLNDLGRAWARGRGGAKNELKSDLEAWGVEAPQRLQQPSHNIIWPENAQAFEVFRDCASQWRYITPVGAAPVPTGIERTALASSMQMLGIDDTRDTLKRVQHIEAGALAVMRE
;
A
#
# COMPACT_ATOMS: atom_id res chain seq x y z
N MET A 1 5.95 -18.08 -38.27
CA MET A 1 4.79 -18.40 -37.39
C MET A 1 4.99 -17.68 -36.06
N GLN A 2 3.93 -17.04 -35.59
CA GLN A 2 3.95 -15.84 -34.73
C GLN A 2 4.40 -16.11 -33.28
N SER A 3 5.23 -15.19 -32.78
CA SER A 3 5.52 -14.97 -31.36
C SER A 3 4.32 -14.29 -30.68
N LEU A 4 3.48 -15.06 -29.99
CA LEU A 4 2.39 -14.57 -29.15
C LEU A 4 2.56 -15.15 -27.74
N GLY A 5 3.22 -14.41 -26.84
CA GLY A 5 3.39 -14.88 -25.46
C GLY A 5 3.93 -13.86 -24.46
N ARG A 6 4.55 -12.76 -24.91
CA ARG A 6 5.20 -11.80 -24.00
C ARG A 6 4.28 -10.72 -23.41
N GLY A 7 3.06 -10.55 -23.91
CA GLY A 7 2.19 -9.41 -23.56
C GLY A 7 1.43 -9.55 -22.23
N ALA A 8 0.82 -10.71 -21.97
CA ALA A 8 -0.06 -10.89 -20.81
C ALA A 8 0.72 -11.06 -19.49
N ALA A 9 1.77 -11.90 -19.50
CA ALA A 9 2.61 -12.12 -18.33
C ALA A 9 3.34 -10.84 -17.86
N GLY A 10 3.78 -10.00 -18.81
CA GLY A 10 4.40 -8.70 -18.52
C GLY A 10 3.45 -7.72 -17.83
N ARG A 11 2.18 -7.66 -18.27
CA ARG A 11 1.16 -6.79 -17.67
C ARG A 11 0.77 -7.24 -16.25
N VAL A 12 0.62 -8.55 -16.02
CA VAL A 12 0.35 -9.11 -14.69
C VAL A 12 1.50 -8.81 -13.72
N GLY A 13 2.75 -8.96 -14.18
CA GLY A 13 3.93 -8.64 -13.38
C GLY A 13 4.05 -7.15 -13.03
N ALA A 14 3.75 -6.26 -13.98
CA ALA A 14 3.72 -4.82 -13.75
C ALA A 14 2.60 -4.42 -12.76
N CYS A 15 1.41 -5.00 -12.92
CA CYS A 15 0.27 -4.77 -12.03
C CYS A 15 0.59 -5.16 -10.58
N ARG A 16 1.24 -6.31 -10.37
CA ARG A 16 1.71 -6.74 -9.03
C ARG A 16 2.71 -5.75 -8.42
N LYS A 17 3.69 -5.30 -9.19
CA LYS A 17 4.69 -4.32 -8.69
C LYS A 17 4.00 -3.04 -8.23
N LYS A 18 3.02 -2.56 -9.00
CA LYS A 18 2.21 -1.38 -8.65
C LYS A 18 1.39 -1.59 -7.38
N LEU A 19 0.80 -2.76 -7.17
CA LEU A 19 0.10 -3.08 -5.91
C LEU A 19 1.04 -3.06 -4.71
N ASN A 20 2.23 -3.66 -4.82
CA ASN A 20 3.22 -3.61 -3.74
C ASN A 20 3.69 -2.16 -3.48
N ASP A 21 3.88 -1.35 -4.52
CA ASP A 21 4.24 0.07 -4.40
C ASP A 21 3.16 0.86 -3.64
N LEU A 22 1.87 0.60 -3.93
CA LEU A 22 0.76 1.22 -3.21
C LEU A 22 0.80 0.88 -1.71
N GLY A 23 1.06 -0.37 -1.37
CA GLY A 23 1.20 -0.80 0.03
C GLY A 23 2.34 -0.10 0.75
N ARG A 24 3.52 -0.02 0.12
CA ARG A 24 4.67 0.72 0.67
C ARG A 24 4.35 2.19 0.88
N ALA A 25 3.75 2.83 -0.12
CA ALA A 25 3.38 4.23 -0.05
C ALA A 25 2.39 4.52 1.08
N TRP A 26 1.36 3.68 1.21
CA TRP A 26 0.40 3.79 2.31
C TRP A 26 1.09 3.64 3.68
N ALA A 27 1.95 2.63 3.85
CA ALA A 27 2.63 2.38 5.12
C ALA A 27 3.56 3.54 5.53
N ARG A 28 4.29 4.13 4.56
CA ARG A 28 5.13 5.31 4.80
C ARG A 28 4.33 6.54 5.22
N GLY A 29 3.11 6.70 4.69
CA GLY A 29 2.21 7.81 5.04
C GLY A 29 1.43 7.60 6.35
N ARG A 30 1.42 6.39 6.92
CA ARG A 30 0.66 6.05 8.14
C ARG A 30 1.20 6.76 9.38
N GLY A 31 2.51 6.91 9.47
CA GLY A 31 3.14 7.69 10.51
C GLY A 31 2.92 9.16 10.18
N GLY A 32 1.88 9.76 10.76
CA GLY A 32 1.63 11.20 10.72
C GLY A 32 2.72 11.99 11.45
N ALA A 33 3.99 11.78 11.08
CA ALA A 33 5.04 12.73 11.36
C ALA A 33 4.55 14.05 10.78
N LYS A 34 4.47 15.08 11.63
CA LYS A 34 4.24 16.44 11.17
C LYS A 34 5.25 16.69 10.05
N ASN A 35 4.78 17.16 8.91
CA ASN A 35 5.69 17.57 7.84
C ASN A 35 6.39 18.85 8.29
N GLU A 36 7.43 18.71 9.13
CA GLU A 36 8.23 19.79 9.70
C GLU A 36 9.28 20.30 8.70
N LEU A 37 9.35 19.73 7.49
CA LEU A 37 10.26 20.14 6.43
C LEU A 37 10.26 21.65 6.22
N LYS A 38 9.08 22.29 6.20
CA LYS A 38 8.98 23.74 6.07
C LYS A 38 9.60 24.47 7.27
N SER A 39 9.30 24.02 8.49
CA SER A 39 9.84 24.59 9.73
C SER A 39 11.36 24.44 9.82
N ASP A 40 11.89 23.28 9.44
CA ASP A 40 13.33 23.00 9.44
C ASP A 40 14.08 23.85 8.41
N LEU A 41 13.50 23.99 7.21
CA LEU A 41 14.06 24.82 6.15
C LEU A 41 14.07 26.31 6.53
N GLU A 42 12.99 26.79 7.15
CA GLU A 42 12.92 28.15 7.71
C GLU A 42 13.96 28.34 8.84
N ALA A 43 14.09 27.37 9.74
CA ALA A 43 15.08 27.42 10.83
C ALA A 43 16.53 27.42 10.33
N TRP A 44 16.80 26.76 9.21
CA TRP A 44 18.14 26.71 8.59
C TRP A 44 18.38 27.79 7.54
N GLY A 45 17.36 28.61 7.20
CA GLY A 45 17.47 29.65 6.18
C GLY A 45 17.76 29.11 4.77
N VAL A 46 17.32 27.87 4.48
CA VAL A 46 17.56 27.20 3.20
C VAL A 46 16.24 27.06 2.43
N GLU A 47 16.25 27.38 1.15
CA GLU A 47 15.10 27.13 0.29
C GLU A 47 14.98 25.64 -0.09
N ALA A 48 13.76 25.09 -0.03
CA ALA A 48 13.51 23.73 -0.47
C ALA A 48 13.76 23.61 -1.99
N PRO A 49 14.60 22.66 -2.45
CA PRO A 49 14.63 22.29 -3.86
C PRO A 49 13.22 21.96 -4.36
N GLN A 50 12.85 22.43 -5.55
CA GLN A 50 11.47 22.32 -6.07
C GLN A 50 10.95 20.87 -6.14
N ARG A 51 11.86 19.89 -6.27
CA ARG A 51 11.53 18.45 -6.20
C ARG A 51 10.96 17.99 -4.85
N LEU A 52 11.30 18.68 -3.75
CA LEU A 52 10.81 18.38 -2.40
C LEU A 52 9.48 19.11 -2.10
N GLN A 53 9.16 20.15 -2.88
CA GLN A 53 7.92 20.91 -2.74
C GLN A 53 6.73 20.19 -3.38
N GLN A 54 6.96 19.24 -4.29
CA GLN A 54 5.90 18.50 -4.94
C GLN A 54 5.44 17.34 -4.05
N PRO A 55 4.15 17.28 -3.66
CA PRO A 55 3.62 16.12 -2.97
C PRO A 55 3.83 14.89 -3.84
N SER A 56 4.42 13.83 -3.26
CA SER A 56 4.58 12.56 -3.97
C SER A 56 3.20 11.94 -4.19
N HIS A 57 2.67 12.05 -5.41
CA HIS A 57 1.42 11.40 -5.78
C HIS A 57 1.67 9.92 -6.12
N ASN A 58 0.91 9.03 -5.48
CA ASN A 58 0.88 7.63 -5.86
C ASN A 58 -0.29 7.40 -6.83
N ILE A 59 0.04 7.09 -8.08
CA ILE A 59 -0.96 6.81 -9.12
C ILE A 59 -1.51 5.40 -8.88
N ILE A 60 -2.80 5.31 -8.58
CA ILE A 60 -3.54 4.05 -8.55
C ILE A 60 -4.04 3.77 -9.96
N TRP A 61 -3.62 2.64 -10.53
CA TRP A 61 -4.10 2.22 -11.85
C TRP A 61 -5.57 1.81 -11.77
N PRO A 62 -6.40 2.06 -12.80
CA PRO A 62 -7.82 1.74 -12.77
C PRO A 62 -8.10 0.29 -12.37
N GLU A 63 -7.32 -0.67 -12.86
CA GLU A 63 -7.49 -2.10 -12.55
C GLU A 63 -7.16 -2.46 -11.08
N ASN A 64 -6.55 -1.55 -10.32
CA ASN A 64 -6.17 -1.73 -8.93
C ASN A 64 -7.03 -0.91 -7.97
N ALA A 65 -7.90 -0.04 -8.48
CA ALA A 65 -8.72 0.86 -7.67
C ALA A 65 -9.59 0.08 -6.66
N GLN A 66 -10.33 -0.92 -7.15
CA GLN A 66 -11.18 -1.77 -6.31
C GLN A 66 -10.40 -2.46 -5.18
N ALA A 67 -9.24 -3.06 -5.50
CA ALA A 67 -8.41 -3.72 -4.49
C ALA A 67 -7.86 -2.72 -3.46
N PHE A 68 -7.51 -1.51 -3.89
CA PHE A 68 -7.04 -0.46 -2.98
C PHE A 68 -8.15 0.08 -2.09
N GLU A 69 -9.38 0.23 -2.59
CA GLU A 69 -10.53 0.63 -1.80
C GLU A 69 -10.84 -0.38 -0.69
N VAL A 70 -10.87 -1.66 -1.03
CA VAL A 70 -11.04 -2.76 -0.07
C VAL A 70 -9.91 -2.76 0.96
N PHE A 71 -8.66 -2.62 0.52
CA PHE A 71 -7.50 -2.53 1.42
C PHE A 71 -7.64 -1.34 2.38
N ARG A 72 -7.98 -0.15 1.88
CA ARG A 72 -8.11 1.08 2.68
C ARG A 72 -9.15 0.93 3.79
N ASP A 73 -10.27 0.29 3.50
CA ASP A 73 -11.36 0.09 4.46
C ASP A 73 -10.92 -0.75 5.68
N CYS A 74 -10.06 -1.74 5.46
CA CYS A 74 -9.51 -2.59 6.52
C CYS A 74 -8.08 -2.20 6.97
N ALA A 75 -7.51 -1.11 6.43
CA ALA A 75 -6.10 -0.75 6.65
C ALA A 75 -5.76 -0.32 8.08
N SER A 76 -6.76 -0.03 8.92
CA SER A 76 -6.58 0.22 10.36
C SER A 76 -6.51 -1.08 11.18
N GLN A 77 -6.97 -2.20 10.64
CA GLN A 77 -7.22 -3.45 11.36
C GLN A 77 -6.08 -4.46 11.18
N TRP A 78 -4.90 -4.06 11.63
CA TRP A 78 -3.70 -4.91 11.58
C TRP A 78 -3.66 -5.87 12.76
N ARG A 79 -3.27 -7.11 12.49
CA ARG A 79 -2.89 -8.10 13.49
C ARG A 79 -1.41 -7.95 13.81
N TYR A 80 -1.10 -8.05 15.10
CA TYR A 80 0.27 -7.98 15.62
C TYR A 80 0.57 -9.22 16.47
N ILE A 81 1.80 -9.70 16.39
CA ILE A 81 2.39 -10.56 17.40
C ILE A 81 3.21 -9.65 18.31
N THR A 82 3.05 -9.79 19.63
CA THR A 82 3.81 -8.99 20.60
C THR A 82 4.68 -9.94 21.42
N PRO A 83 5.92 -10.22 21.00
CA PRO A 83 6.83 -11.04 21.78
C PRO A 83 7.20 -10.34 23.09
N VAL A 84 7.50 -11.13 24.13
CA VAL A 84 7.96 -10.58 25.41
C VAL A 84 9.31 -9.88 25.20
N GLY A 85 9.40 -8.60 25.56
CA GLY A 85 10.63 -7.82 25.47
C GLY A 85 11.01 -7.32 24.07
N ALA A 86 10.12 -7.42 23.08
CA ALA A 86 10.35 -6.90 21.72
C ALA A 86 9.21 -5.99 21.25
N ALA A 87 9.46 -5.21 20.20
CA ALA A 87 8.43 -4.39 19.56
C ALA A 87 7.34 -5.27 18.92
N PRO A 88 6.06 -4.81 18.86
CA PRO A 88 5.01 -5.52 18.15
C PRO A 88 5.34 -5.71 16.67
N VAL A 89 5.22 -6.94 16.17
CA VAL A 89 5.48 -7.29 14.77
C VAL A 89 4.16 -7.44 14.03
N PRO A 90 3.89 -6.62 13.00
CA PRO A 90 2.68 -6.75 12.20
C PRO A 90 2.73 -8.03 11.36
N THR A 91 1.63 -8.79 11.35
CA THR A 91 1.53 -10.05 10.61
C THR A 91 0.64 -9.95 9.38
N GLY A 92 -0.33 -9.06 9.39
CA GLY A 92 -1.25 -8.85 8.28
C GLY A 92 -2.56 -8.18 8.70
N ILE A 93 -3.42 -7.91 7.73
CA ILE A 93 -4.79 -7.43 7.94
C ILE A 93 -5.66 -8.58 8.45
N GLU A 94 -6.61 -8.26 9.33
CA GLU A 94 -7.60 -9.21 9.82
C GLU A 94 -8.47 -9.76 8.65
N ARG A 95 -8.55 -11.09 8.50
CA ARG A 95 -9.14 -11.72 7.31
C ARG A 95 -10.66 -11.72 7.33
N THR A 96 -11.28 -11.78 8.51
CA THR A 96 -12.74 -11.67 8.65
C THR A 96 -13.22 -10.25 8.35
N ALA A 97 -12.49 -9.22 8.81
CA ALA A 97 -12.73 -7.83 8.44
C ALA A 97 -12.63 -7.63 6.93
N LEU A 98 -11.59 -8.19 6.29
CA LEU A 98 -11.43 -8.14 4.84
C LEU A 98 -12.62 -8.77 4.10
N ALA A 99 -13.10 -9.93 4.56
CA ALA A 99 -14.26 -10.60 3.98
C ALA A 99 -15.54 -9.75 4.15
N SER A 100 -15.78 -9.18 5.33
CA SER A 100 -16.91 -8.29 5.59
C SER A 100 -16.85 -7.02 4.74
N SER A 101 -15.68 -6.38 4.60
CA SER A 101 -15.50 -5.22 3.72
C SER A 101 -15.82 -5.56 2.26
N MET A 102 -15.33 -6.70 1.75
CA MET A 102 -15.65 -7.15 0.38
C MET A 102 -17.15 -7.39 0.20
N GLN A 103 -17.84 -7.95 1.19
CA GLN A 103 -19.28 -8.15 1.15
C GLN A 103 -20.02 -6.81 1.14
N MET A 104 -19.68 -5.88 2.03
CA MET A 104 -20.33 -4.57 2.14
C MET A 104 -20.10 -3.70 0.91
N LEU A 105 -18.94 -3.81 0.26
CA LEU A 105 -18.59 -3.10 -0.97
C LEU A 105 -19.18 -3.77 -2.24
N GLY A 106 -19.87 -4.91 -2.10
CA GLY A 106 -20.48 -5.61 -3.24
C GLY A 106 -19.46 -6.17 -4.23
N ILE A 107 -18.33 -6.69 -3.75
CA ILE A 107 -17.27 -7.23 -4.60
C ILE A 107 -17.70 -8.59 -5.18
N ASP A 108 -17.81 -8.68 -6.50
CA ASP A 108 -18.16 -9.92 -7.21
C ASP A 108 -16.98 -10.92 -7.25
N ASP A 109 -15.83 -10.52 -7.82
CA ASP A 109 -14.63 -11.36 -7.86
C ASP A 109 -13.79 -11.19 -6.60
N THR A 110 -14.30 -11.75 -5.51
CA THR A 110 -13.63 -11.74 -4.20
C THR A 110 -12.27 -12.44 -4.24
N ARG A 111 -12.10 -13.46 -5.10
CA ARG A 111 -10.85 -14.22 -5.19
C ARG A 111 -9.73 -13.40 -5.82
N ASP A 112 -9.98 -12.74 -6.95
CA ASP A 112 -8.98 -11.88 -7.58
C ASP A 112 -8.68 -10.66 -6.69
N THR A 113 -9.73 -10.06 -6.13
CA THR A 113 -9.59 -8.91 -5.22
C THR A 113 -8.74 -9.27 -4.01
N LEU A 114 -8.96 -10.43 -3.39
CA LEU A 114 -8.14 -10.93 -2.29
C LEU A 114 -6.66 -11.04 -2.67
N LYS A 115 -6.34 -11.63 -3.82
CA LYS A 115 -4.95 -11.76 -4.28
C LYS A 115 -4.29 -10.39 -4.47
N ARG A 116 -5.03 -9.42 -5.00
CA ARG A 116 -4.53 -8.06 -5.18
C ARG A 116 -4.31 -7.34 -3.87
N VAL A 117 -5.26 -7.45 -2.93
CA VAL A 117 -5.11 -6.91 -1.57
C VAL A 117 -3.88 -7.52 -0.89
N GLN A 118 -3.63 -8.83 -1.04
CA GLN A 118 -2.44 -9.47 -0.48
C GLN A 118 -1.13 -8.91 -1.04
N HIS A 119 -1.11 -8.45 -2.30
CA HIS A 119 0.04 -7.74 -2.85
C HIS A 119 0.23 -6.35 -2.21
N ILE A 120 -0.85 -5.59 -2.01
CA ILE A 120 -0.80 -4.31 -1.29
C ILE A 120 -0.31 -4.55 0.15
N GLU A 121 -0.89 -5.53 0.84
CA GLU A 121 -0.50 -5.93 2.20
C GLU A 121 0.98 -6.32 2.28
N ALA A 122 1.49 -7.12 1.33
CA ALA A 122 2.90 -7.49 1.28
C ALA A 122 3.81 -6.25 1.12
N GLY A 123 3.40 -5.27 0.31
CA GLY A 123 4.10 -4.00 0.18
C GLY A 123 4.12 -3.19 1.48
N ALA A 124 2.98 -3.12 2.18
CA ALA A 124 2.88 -2.42 3.46
C ALA A 124 3.71 -3.10 4.55
N LEU A 125 3.63 -4.43 4.65
CA LEU A 125 4.41 -5.23 5.61
C LEU A 125 5.92 -5.08 5.41
N ALA A 126 6.39 -4.92 4.17
CA ALA A 126 7.80 -4.69 3.91
C ALA A 126 8.31 -3.42 4.60
N VAL A 127 7.50 -2.34 4.62
CA VAL A 127 7.86 -1.07 5.29
C VAL A 127 7.60 -1.14 6.79
N MET A 128 6.51 -1.76 7.23
CA MET A 128 6.15 -1.78 8.65
C MET A 128 7.03 -2.69 9.51
N ARG A 129 7.90 -3.49 8.88
CA ARG A 129 8.85 -4.40 9.55
C ARG A 129 10.31 -3.94 9.42
N GLU A 130 10.56 -2.85 8.71
CA GLU A 130 11.85 -2.14 8.71
C GLU A 130 12.08 -1.51 10.09
#